data_AF-A0A419A619-F1
#
_entry.id   AF-A0A419A619-F1
#
_cell.length_a   1.000
_cell.length_b   1.000
_cell.length_c   1.000
_cell.angle_alpha   90.00
_cell.angle_beta   90.00
_cell.angle_gamma   90.00
#
_symmetry.space_group_name_H-M   'P 1'
#
loop_
_entity.id
_entity.type
_entity.pdbx_description
1 polymer ?
#
loop_
_entity_poly.entity_id
_entity_poly.type
_entity_poly.pdbx_seq_one_letter_code
_entity_poly.pdbx_strand_id
1 'polypeptide(L)'
;MLKITVEDQALQDSLRHLAERDIRVAATWALNDTASDVLQHVQDRMDEVFDRPTRFAKNAFTVRGARPTKLEAEVIERPSVGRRHFLKVQEFGGQRGQTGLEGLLSARLAYDGHIQAAVPAAGAKLDAYGNWSSGERNQALSAVQAQRDRTANTTDRSRRRNRKRAGFFVPREGSKLSPGIWKRNPDGSIQKILHFTTVAPVYEERLGFFDGAAEVYADRLPFHLKRTLAKMVSRRASGA
;
A
#
# COMPACT_ATOMS: atom_id res chain seq x y z
N MET A 1 -38.34 15.36 57.00
CA MET A 1 -38.40 14.49 55.80
C MET A 1 -37.80 15.28 54.65
N LEU A 2 -36.63 14.90 54.15
CA LEU A 2 -35.92 15.65 53.13
C LEU A 2 -36.37 15.14 51.75
N LYS A 3 -37.19 15.94 51.05
CA LYS A 3 -37.67 15.62 49.71
C LYS A 3 -36.63 16.12 48.72
N ILE A 4 -35.82 15.22 48.17
CA ILE A 4 -34.88 15.54 47.10
C ILE A 4 -35.66 15.42 45.79
N THR A 5 -36.17 16.53 45.29
CA THR A 5 -36.82 16.63 43.98
C THR A 5 -35.88 17.23 42.95
N VAL A 6 -35.79 16.60 41.77
CA VAL A 6 -34.94 17.00 40.64
C VAL A 6 -35.61 18.18 39.89
N GLU A 7 -35.88 19.28 40.58
CA GLU A 7 -36.45 20.51 40.02
C GLU A 7 -35.45 21.66 39.94
N ASP A 8 -34.18 21.39 40.25
CA ASP A 8 -33.12 22.38 40.09
C ASP A 8 -32.83 22.59 38.59
N GLN A 9 -33.26 23.72 38.05
CA GLN A 9 -33.06 24.11 36.66
C GLN A 9 -31.57 24.17 36.28
N ALA A 10 -30.68 24.56 37.19
CA ALA A 10 -29.24 24.55 36.91
C ALA A 10 -28.69 23.11 36.82
N LEU A 11 -29.24 22.18 37.61
CA LEU A 11 -28.95 20.76 37.51
C LEU A 11 -29.54 20.16 36.22
N GLN A 12 -30.77 20.52 35.85
CA GLN A 12 -31.41 20.05 34.62
C GLN A 12 -30.72 20.59 33.36
N ASP A 13 -30.34 21.86 33.33
CA ASP A 13 -29.62 22.49 32.22
C ASP A 13 -28.19 21.96 32.12
N SER A 14 -27.53 21.75 33.27
CA SER A 14 -26.24 21.07 33.32
C SER A 14 -26.38 19.64 32.80
N LEU A 15 -27.38 18.85 33.22
CA LEU A 15 -27.64 17.50 32.74
C LEU A 15 -27.97 17.45 31.23
N ARG A 16 -28.72 18.43 30.70
CA ARG A 16 -29.06 18.54 29.27
C ARG A 16 -27.85 18.93 28.41
N HIS A 17 -27.10 19.96 28.79
CA HIS A 17 -25.90 20.39 28.05
C HIS A 17 -24.71 19.43 28.22
N LEU A 18 -24.58 18.75 29.38
CA LEU A 18 -23.64 17.65 29.59
C LEU A 18 -23.99 16.47 28.70
N ALA A 19 -25.27 16.07 28.65
CA ALA A 19 -25.70 14.95 27.84
C ALA A 19 -25.33 15.17 26.37
N GLU A 20 -25.65 16.31 25.75
CA GLU A 20 -25.41 16.46 24.31
C GLU A 20 -23.92 16.51 23.95
N ARG A 21 -23.09 17.26 24.69
CA ARG A 21 -21.64 17.34 24.43
C ARG A 21 -20.97 16.00 24.69
N ASP A 22 -21.31 15.34 25.80
CA ASP A 22 -20.70 14.07 26.16
C ASP A 22 -21.14 12.94 25.23
N ILE A 23 -22.38 12.95 24.76
CA ILE A 23 -22.87 12.03 23.71
C ILE A 23 -22.08 12.25 22.41
N ARG A 24 -21.86 13.50 21.98
CA ARG A 24 -21.07 13.79 20.76
C ARG A 24 -19.62 13.34 20.90
N VAL A 25 -19.01 13.49 22.08
CA VAL A 25 -17.66 12.99 22.36
C VAL A 25 -17.63 11.46 22.36
N ALA A 26 -18.58 10.80 23.03
CA ALA A 26 -18.71 9.34 23.04
C ALA A 26 -18.91 8.78 21.63
N ALA A 27 -19.77 9.42 20.82
CA ALA A 27 -20.02 9.06 19.43
C ALA A 27 -18.76 9.25 18.58
N THR A 28 -18.00 10.33 18.79
CA THR A 28 -16.71 10.55 18.12
C THR A 28 -15.73 9.40 18.41
N TRP A 29 -15.61 8.99 19.66
CA TRP A 29 -14.75 7.87 20.04
C TRP A 29 -15.24 6.56 19.41
N ALA A 30 -16.54 6.28 19.47
CA ALA A 30 -17.10 5.06 18.90
C ALA A 30 -16.91 4.98 17.39
N LEU A 31 -17.08 6.10 16.68
CA LEU A 31 -16.83 6.18 15.24
C LEU A 31 -15.36 5.95 14.90
N ASN A 32 -14.43 6.52 15.67
CA ASN A 32 -12.99 6.34 15.45
C ASN A 32 -12.53 4.90 15.75
N ASP A 33 -13.07 4.28 16.80
CA ASP A 33 -12.81 2.88 17.12
C ASP A 33 -13.36 1.97 16.01
N THR A 34 -14.60 2.20 15.57
CA THR A 34 -15.22 1.45 14.47
C THR A 34 -14.44 1.62 13.15
N ALA A 35 -14.02 2.83 12.82
CA ALA A 35 -13.21 3.07 11.63
C ALA A 35 -11.84 2.38 11.69
N SER A 36 -11.28 2.21 12.90
CA SER A 36 -10.05 1.45 13.10
C SER A 36 -10.28 -0.05 12.87
N ASP A 37 -11.41 -0.60 13.33
CA ASP A 37 -11.78 -2.00 13.06
C ASP A 37 -12.00 -2.24 11.55
N VAL A 38 -12.67 -1.31 10.86
CA VAL A 38 -12.85 -1.38 9.40
C VAL A 38 -11.50 -1.31 8.68
N LEU A 39 -10.59 -0.42 9.10
CA LEU A 39 -9.25 -0.36 8.52
C LEU A 39 -8.48 -1.67 8.74
N GLN A 40 -8.62 -2.30 9.91
CA GLN A 40 -7.99 -3.58 10.19
C GLN A 40 -8.54 -4.68 9.28
N HIS A 41 -9.88 -4.75 9.12
CA HIS A 41 -10.52 -5.69 8.18
C HIS A 41 -9.99 -5.53 6.75
N VAL A 42 -9.88 -4.30 6.26
CA VAL A 42 -9.28 -4.01 4.94
C VAL A 42 -7.84 -4.55 4.85
N GLN A 43 -7.04 -4.35 5.90
CA GLN A 43 -5.65 -4.83 5.94
C GLN A 43 -5.54 -6.36 6.01
N ASP A 44 -6.49 -7.03 6.66
CA ASP A 44 -6.53 -8.48 6.77
C ASP A 44 -6.96 -9.10 5.44
N ARG A 45 -7.96 -8.52 4.77
CA ARG A 45 -8.36 -8.90 3.40
C ARG A 45 -7.20 -8.76 2.41
N MET A 46 -6.34 -7.75 2.57
CA MET A 46 -5.13 -7.64 1.75
C MET A 46 -4.18 -8.83 1.93
N ASP A 47 -4.10 -9.45 3.11
CA ASP A 47 -3.27 -10.64 3.34
C ASP A 47 -3.85 -11.89 2.66
N GLU A 48 -5.16 -11.94 2.44
CA GLU A 48 -5.84 -13.04 1.76
C GLU A 48 -5.76 -12.92 0.24
N VAL A 49 -5.92 -11.70 -0.29
CA VAL A 49 -6.00 -11.45 -1.75
C VAL A 49 -4.62 -11.30 -2.38
N PHE A 50 -3.64 -10.75 -1.66
CA PHE A 50 -2.29 -10.58 -2.17
C PHE A 50 -1.34 -11.69 -1.73
N ASP A 51 -0.48 -12.13 -2.65
CA ASP A 51 0.68 -12.94 -2.28
C ASP A 51 1.72 -12.06 -1.57
N ARG A 52 1.85 -12.26 -0.25
CA ARG A 52 2.88 -11.62 0.61
C ARG A 52 2.94 -10.10 0.45
N PRO A 53 1.86 -9.36 0.79
CA PRO A 53 1.80 -7.92 0.62
C PRO A 53 2.90 -7.21 1.43
N THR A 54 3.52 -6.21 0.83
CA THR A 54 4.51 -5.37 1.52
C THR A 54 3.82 -4.46 2.55
N ARG A 55 4.57 -3.99 3.56
CA ARG A 55 4.06 -2.96 4.50
C ARG A 55 3.59 -1.69 3.78
N PHE A 56 4.22 -1.35 2.65
CA PHE A 56 3.81 -0.23 1.83
C PHE A 56 2.40 -0.43 1.24
N ALA A 57 2.08 -1.66 0.80
CA ALA A 57 0.75 -2.02 0.34
C ALA A 57 -0.28 -1.95 1.47
N LYS A 58 0.00 -2.61 2.61
CA LYS A 58 -0.92 -2.66 3.77
C LYS A 58 -1.21 -1.29 4.37
N ASN A 59 -0.21 -0.41 4.39
CA ASN A 59 -0.34 0.93 4.96
C ASN A 59 -0.89 1.97 3.98
N ALA A 60 -1.44 1.56 2.84
CA ALA A 60 -1.98 2.49 1.86
C ALA A 60 -3.24 3.21 2.36
N PHE A 61 -4.03 2.59 3.25
CA PHE A 61 -5.23 3.19 3.83
C PHE A 61 -4.97 3.78 5.22
N THR A 62 -5.77 4.78 5.59
CA THR A 62 -5.74 5.46 6.88
C THR A 62 -7.14 5.90 7.28
N VAL A 63 -7.36 6.06 8.58
CA VAL A 63 -8.59 6.65 9.11
C VAL A 63 -8.47 8.18 9.10
N ARG A 64 -9.46 8.84 8.51
CA ARG A 64 -9.80 10.24 8.77
C ARG A 64 -10.85 10.27 9.87
N GLY A 65 -10.41 10.57 11.09
CA GLY A 65 -11.25 10.46 12.28
C GLY A 65 -12.38 11.50 12.36
N ALA A 66 -13.44 11.11 13.07
CA ALA A 66 -14.56 11.94 13.45
C ALA A 66 -14.15 13.04 14.44
N ARG A 67 -14.95 14.10 14.48
CA ARG A 67 -14.82 15.23 15.40
C ARG A 67 -16.17 15.48 16.09
N PRO A 68 -16.20 16.06 17.30
CA PRO A 68 -17.48 16.38 17.96
C PRO A 68 -18.39 17.31 17.16
N THR A 69 -17.80 18.15 16.28
CA THR A 69 -18.51 19.03 15.35
C THR A 69 -18.96 18.33 14.06
N LYS A 70 -18.32 17.20 13.71
CA LYS A 70 -18.59 16.43 12.50
C LYS A 70 -18.42 14.93 12.81
N LEU A 71 -19.53 14.27 13.10
CA LEU A 71 -19.61 12.86 13.49
C LEU A 71 -19.50 11.93 12.28
N GLU A 72 -18.43 12.08 11.51
CA GLU A 72 -18.13 11.27 10.33
C GLU A 72 -16.68 10.82 10.41
N ALA A 73 -16.45 9.51 10.33
CA ALA A 73 -15.13 8.92 10.17
C ALA A 73 -15.07 8.20 8.82
N GLU A 74 -13.94 8.30 8.13
CA GLU A 74 -13.75 7.72 6.81
C GLU A 74 -12.46 6.93 6.74
N VAL A 75 -12.48 5.78 6.07
CA VAL A 75 -11.28 5.05 5.69
C VAL A 75 -10.90 5.49 4.28
N ILE A 76 -9.78 6.20 4.18
CA ILE A 76 -9.32 6.83 2.94
C ILE A 76 -7.92 6.36 2.59
N GLU A 77 -7.54 6.49 1.32
CA GLU A 77 -6.14 6.36 0.92
C GLU A 77 -5.28 7.43 1.59
N ARG A 78 -4.06 7.07 1.99
CA ARG A 78 -3.09 8.05 2.49
C ARG A 78 -2.71 9.03 1.38
N PRO A 79 -2.46 10.31 1.69
CA PRO A 79 -1.96 11.28 0.69
C PRO A 79 -0.65 10.86 0.01
N SER A 80 0.17 10.04 0.67
CA SER A 80 1.41 9.46 0.12
C SER A 80 1.16 8.41 -0.97
N VAL A 81 -0.05 7.86 -1.04
CA VAL A 81 -0.51 6.97 -2.11
C VAL A 81 -0.75 7.85 -3.33
N GLY A 82 0.29 8.00 -4.15
CA GLY A 82 0.24 8.83 -5.34
C GLY A 82 -0.86 8.39 -6.32
N ARG A 83 -1.25 9.26 -7.25
CA ARG A 83 -2.31 8.99 -8.24
C ARG A 83 -2.09 7.71 -9.07
N ARG A 84 -0.84 7.26 -9.22
CA ARG A 84 -0.43 6.06 -9.99
C ARG A 84 -0.25 4.81 -9.10
N HIS A 85 -0.82 4.80 -7.90
CA HIS A 85 -0.66 3.67 -7.01
C HIS A 85 -1.33 2.41 -7.56
N PHE A 86 -0.65 1.27 -7.44
CA PHE A 86 -1.10 0.01 -8.03
C PHE A 86 -2.45 -0.46 -7.45
N LEU A 87 -2.76 -0.12 -6.20
CA LEU A 87 -4.04 -0.48 -5.55
C LEU A 87 -5.26 0.05 -6.31
N LYS A 88 -5.17 1.23 -6.95
CA LYS A 88 -6.31 1.79 -7.71
C LYS A 88 -6.68 0.93 -8.91
N VAL A 89 -5.65 0.44 -9.61
CA VAL A 89 -5.84 -0.41 -10.79
C VAL A 89 -6.25 -1.82 -10.39
N GLN A 90 -5.84 -2.28 -9.20
CA GLN A 90 -6.28 -3.57 -8.68
C GLN A 90 -7.75 -3.49 -8.21
N GLU A 91 -8.20 -2.33 -7.71
CA GLU A 91 -9.56 -2.13 -7.19
C GLU A 91 -10.53 -1.99 -8.36
N PHE A 92 -10.34 -0.97 -9.19
CA PHE A 92 -11.27 -0.67 -10.28
C PHE A 92 -10.99 -1.47 -11.57
N GLY A 93 -9.96 -2.31 -11.55
CA GLY A 93 -9.44 -2.95 -12.74
C GLY A 93 -8.76 -1.97 -13.71
N GLY A 94 -8.31 -2.53 -14.84
CA GLY A 94 -7.84 -1.76 -15.99
C GLY A 94 -6.32 -1.79 -16.19
N GLN A 95 -5.85 -0.88 -17.05
CA GLN A 95 -4.46 -0.88 -17.49
C GLN A 95 -3.53 -0.25 -16.44
N ARG A 96 -2.50 -0.99 -16.05
CA ARG A 96 -1.49 -0.49 -15.12
C ARG A 96 -0.50 0.43 -15.84
N GLY A 97 -0.38 1.67 -15.38
CA GLY A 97 0.68 2.58 -15.81
C GLY A 97 2.09 2.06 -15.46
N GLN A 98 3.11 2.56 -16.17
CA GLN A 98 4.50 2.15 -15.97
C GLN A 98 5.00 2.44 -14.54
N THR A 99 5.75 1.48 -13.98
CA THR A 99 6.51 1.68 -12.75
C THR A 99 7.72 2.59 -13.01
N GLY A 100 8.32 3.12 -11.93
CA GLY A 100 9.54 3.91 -12.05
C GLY A 100 10.71 3.14 -12.67
N LEU A 101 10.80 1.82 -12.44
CA LEU A 101 11.81 0.97 -13.08
C LEU A 101 11.56 0.83 -14.58
N GLU A 102 10.31 0.60 -14.98
CA GLU A 102 9.92 0.46 -16.39
C GLU A 102 10.17 1.76 -17.16
N GLY A 103 9.77 2.90 -16.60
CA GLY A 103 10.06 4.21 -17.19
C GLY A 103 11.56 4.49 -17.29
N LEU A 104 12.35 4.09 -16.28
CA LEU A 104 13.81 4.22 -16.32
C LEU A 104 14.43 3.37 -17.43
N LEU A 105 14.03 2.11 -17.55
CA LEU A 105 14.49 1.20 -18.60
C LEU A 105 14.08 1.71 -19.97
N SER A 106 12.82 2.10 -20.15
CA SER A 106 12.32 2.65 -21.41
C SER A 106 13.06 3.92 -21.85
N ALA A 107 13.53 4.73 -20.90
CA ALA A 107 14.20 6.00 -21.22
C ALA A 107 15.71 5.89 -21.43
N ARG A 108 16.37 4.86 -20.88
CA ARG A 108 17.85 4.82 -20.81
C ARG A 108 18.49 3.56 -21.36
N LEU A 109 17.74 2.48 -21.45
CA LEU A 109 18.29 1.24 -21.96
C LEU A 109 18.57 1.39 -23.45
N ALA A 110 19.78 1.05 -23.88
CA ALA A 110 20.10 0.91 -25.29
C ALA A 110 19.43 -0.37 -25.82
N TYR A 111 18.14 -0.26 -26.14
CA TYR A 111 17.29 -1.32 -26.62
C TYR A 111 16.34 -0.73 -27.67
N ASP A 112 16.36 -1.29 -28.88
CA ASP A 112 15.63 -0.74 -30.03
C ASP A 112 14.11 -1.00 -29.97
N GLY A 113 13.66 -1.87 -29.06
CA GLY A 113 12.25 -2.17 -28.86
C GLY A 113 11.58 -1.29 -27.80
N HIS A 114 10.24 -1.36 -27.76
CA HIS A 114 9.45 -0.67 -26.75
C HIS A 114 9.28 -1.50 -25.48
N ILE A 115 9.54 -0.89 -24.31
CA ILE A 115 9.34 -1.53 -23.01
C ILE A 115 8.13 -0.89 -22.36
N GLN A 116 6.98 -1.57 -22.37
CA GLN A 116 5.81 -1.14 -21.61
C GLN A 116 5.84 -1.68 -20.18
N ALA A 117 6.16 -2.96 -20.01
CA ALA A 117 6.34 -3.54 -18.69
C ALA A 117 7.54 -4.47 -18.60
N ALA A 118 8.06 -4.59 -17.38
CA ALA A 118 9.24 -5.37 -17.06
C ALA A 118 8.93 -6.33 -15.91
N VAL A 119 8.90 -7.62 -16.20
CA VAL A 119 8.47 -8.67 -15.27
C VAL A 119 9.66 -9.54 -14.88
N PRO A 120 9.88 -9.83 -13.59
CA PRO A 120 10.93 -10.77 -13.18
C PRO A 120 10.72 -12.13 -13.84
N ALA A 121 11.77 -12.68 -14.45
CA ALA A 121 11.76 -14.01 -15.03
C ALA A 121 12.25 -15.05 -14.01
N ALA A 122 12.15 -16.34 -14.34
CA ALA A 122 12.49 -17.43 -13.42
C ALA A 122 13.93 -17.38 -12.85
N GLY A 123 14.88 -16.74 -13.54
CA GLY A 123 16.24 -16.57 -13.04
C GLY A 123 16.42 -15.41 -12.06
N ALA A 124 15.40 -14.57 -11.85
CA ALA A 124 15.46 -13.43 -10.96
C ALA A 124 15.52 -13.85 -9.50
N LYS A 125 16.39 -13.19 -8.73
CA LYS A 125 16.35 -13.28 -7.27
C LYS A 125 15.20 -12.45 -6.76
N LEU A 126 14.24 -13.11 -6.12
CA LEU A 126 13.13 -12.44 -5.46
C LEU A 126 13.48 -12.15 -3.99
N ASP A 127 12.92 -11.08 -3.45
CA ASP A 127 12.92 -10.82 -2.02
C ASP A 127 11.82 -11.61 -1.29
N ALA A 128 11.72 -11.43 0.02
CA ALA A 128 10.73 -12.12 0.85
C ALA A 128 9.28 -11.88 0.40
N TYR A 129 9.02 -10.76 -0.29
CA TYR A 129 7.70 -10.35 -0.77
C TYR A 129 7.48 -10.71 -2.25
N GLY A 130 8.36 -11.51 -2.86
CA GLY A 130 8.25 -11.89 -4.27
C GLY A 130 8.64 -10.79 -5.26
N ASN A 131 9.13 -9.64 -4.80
CA ASN A 131 9.60 -8.57 -5.69
C ASN A 131 11.02 -8.86 -6.16
N TRP A 132 11.41 -8.32 -7.31
CA TRP A 132 12.80 -8.43 -7.77
C TRP A 132 13.77 -7.79 -6.78
N SER A 133 14.74 -8.57 -6.29
CA SER A 133 15.73 -8.14 -5.30
C SER A 133 16.40 -6.83 -5.70
N SER A 134 16.39 -5.85 -4.79
CA SER A 134 17.01 -4.53 -5.00
C SER A 134 18.50 -4.62 -5.34
N GLY A 135 19.22 -5.56 -4.70
CA GLY A 135 20.64 -5.79 -4.95
C GLY A 135 20.91 -6.30 -6.36
N GLU A 136 20.16 -7.29 -6.83
CA GLU A 136 20.30 -7.82 -8.19
C GLU A 136 19.84 -6.81 -9.24
N ARG A 137 18.74 -6.10 -8.97
CA ARG A 137 18.23 -5.00 -9.81
C ARG A 137 19.29 -3.92 -10.03
N ASN A 138 19.96 -3.49 -8.97
CA ASN A 138 21.01 -2.47 -9.07
C ASN A 138 22.22 -2.94 -9.88
N GLN A 139 22.63 -4.21 -9.71
CA GLN A 139 23.70 -4.82 -10.50
C GLN A 139 23.32 -4.91 -11.98
N ALA A 140 22.11 -5.37 -12.28
CA ALA A 140 21.58 -5.48 -13.63
C ALA A 140 21.54 -4.11 -14.32
N LEU A 141 20.91 -3.11 -13.69
CA LEU A 141 20.83 -1.73 -14.21
C LEU A 141 22.21 -1.11 -14.45
N SER A 142 23.15 -1.32 -13.52
CA SER A 142 24.53 -0.81 -13.64
C SER A 142 25.28 -1.46 -14.81
N ALA A 143 25.09 -2.77 -15.02
CA ALA A 143 25.73 -3.50 -16.10
C ALA A 143 25.20 -3.08 -17.48
N VAL A 144 23.88 -2.93 -17.61
CA VAL A 144 23.20 -2.51 -18.87
C VAL A 144 23.18 -0.99 -19.07
N GLN A 145 23.92 -0.23 -18.26
CA GLN A 145 24.08 1.22 -18.35
C GLN A 145 22.79 2.05 -18.14
N ALA A 146 21.76 1.46 -17.51
CA ALA A 146 20.44 2.08 -17.35
C ALA A 146 20.23 2.76 -15.99
N GLN A 147 21.25 2.90 -15.13
CA GLN A 147 21.10 3.59 -13.84
C GLN A 147 20.66 5.04 -14.00
N ARG A 148 19.93 5.57 -13.00
CA ARG A 148 19.53 6.99 -12.95
C ARG A 148 20.74 7.93 -12.77
N ASP A 149 21.70 7.51 -11.97
CA ASP A 149 23.01 8.15 -11.90
C ASP A 149 23.97 7.38 -12.81
N ARG A 150 24.52 8.07 -13.83
CA ARG A 150 25.45 7.44 -14.79
C ARG A 150 26.77 7.03 -14.12
N THR A 151 27.18 7.68 -13.04
CA THR A 151 28.41 7.35 -12.32
C THR A 151 28.30 6.01 -11.57
N ALA A 152 27.08 5.57 -11.28
CA ALA A 152 26.80 4.27 -10.67
C ALA A 152 26.84 3.11 -11.69
N ASN A 153 26.96 3.40 -12.99
CA ASN A 153 27.09 2.37 -14.01
C ASN A 153 28.48 1.72 -13.97
N THR A 154 28.53 0.45 -14.37
CA THR A 154 29.78 -0.30 -14.40
C THR A 154 30.70 0.25 -15.47
N THR A 155 31.89 0.70 -15.07
CA THR A 155 32.93 1.21 -15.97
C THR A 155 33.67 0.07 -16.67
N ASP A 156 34.31 0.38 -17.80
CA ASP A 156 35.14 -0.59 -18.54
C ASP A 156 36.27 -1.18 -17.70
N ARG A 157 36.91 -0.35 -16.87
CA ARG A 157 37.94 -0.79 -15.92
C ARG A 157 37.37 -1.78 -14.91
N SER A 158 36.17 -1.53 -14.39
CA SER A 158 35.48 -2.44 -13.46
C SER A 158 35.07 -3.75 -14.15
N ARG A 159 34.54 -3.66 -15.37
CA ARG A 159 34.16 -4.81 -16.21
C ARG A 159 35.34 -5.73 -16.49
N ARG A 160 36.51 -5.17 -16.80
CA ARG A 160 37.76 -5.92 -17.03
C ARG A 160 38.27 -6.60 -15.76
N ARG A 161 38.24 -5.92 -14.61
CA ARG A 161 38.66 -6.49 -13.32
C ARG A 161 37.71 -7.58 -12.82
N ASN A 162 36.41 -7.42 -13.03
CA ASN A 162 35.39 -8.36 -12.58
C ASN A 162 34.61 -8.94 -13.75
N ARG A 163 35.29 -9.66 -14.65
CA ARG A 163 34.65 -10.35 -15.79
C ARG A 163 33.45 -11.23 -15.38
N LYS A 164 33.47 -11.77 -14.16
CA LYS A 164 32.38 -12.57 -13.57
C LYS A 164 31.20 -11.75 -13.01
N ARG A 165 31.38 -10.46 -12.66
CA ARG A 165 30.29 -9.58 -12.15
C ARG A 165 29.50 -8.89 -13.26
N ALA A 166 30.11 -8.62 -14.41
CA ALA A 166 29.44 -7.97 -15.55
C ALA A 166 28.53 -8.93 -16.34
N GLY A 167 27.91 -9.89 -15.64
CA GLY A 167 27.16 -10.99 -16.22
C GLY A 167 25.82 -10.56 -16.81
N PHE A 168 25.31 -9.35 -16.55
CA PHE A 168 24.02 -8.93 -17.11
C PHE A 168 24.15 -8.25 -18.46
N PHE A 169 23.26 -8.58 -19.39
CA PHE A 169 23.23 -8.01 -20.74
C PHE A 169 21.79 -8.00 -21.31
N VAL A 170 21.58 -7.17 -22.33
CA VAL A 170 20.38 -7.20 -23.17
C VAL A 170 20.76 -7.85 -24.50
N PRO A 171 19.93 -8.75 -25.06
CA PRO A 171 20.16 -9.31 -26.37
C PRO A 171 20.23 -8.21 -27.45
N ARG A 172 21.12 -8.38 -28.42
CA ARG A 172 21.15 -7.52 -29.61
C ARG A 172 19.98 -7.83 -30.52
N GLU A 173 19.64 -6.88 -31.39
CA GLU A 173 18.70 -7.11 -32.49
C GLU A 173 19.09 -8.35 -33.31
N GLY A 174 18.10 -9.14 -33.72
CA GLY A 174 18.30 -10.41 -34.44
C GLY A 174 18.77 -11.59 -33.58
N SER A 175 18.96 -11.41 -32.25
CA SER A 175 19.26 -12.51 -31.35
C SER A 175 18.08 -13.49 -31.24
N LYS A 176 18.37 -14.79 -31.08
CA LYS A 176 17.37 -15.81 -30.74
C LYS A 176 16.83 -15.68 -29.30
N LEU A 177 17.44 -14.84 -28.47
CA LEU A 177 17.01 -14.62 -27.09
C LEU A 177 15.84 -13.64 -27.04
N SER A 178 14.82 -13.97 -26.26
CA SER A 178 13.65 -13.09 -26.10
C SER A 178 13.99 -11.78 -25.36
N PRO A 179 13.28 -10.68 -25.66
CA PRO A 179 13.50 -9.35 -25.06
C PRO A 179 13.58 -9.36 -23.54
N GLY A 180 14.64 -8.79 -22.98
CA GLY A 180 14.82 -8.77 -21.54
C GLY A 180 16.26 -8.54 -21.10
N ILE A 181 16.45 -8.56 -19.78
CA ILE A 181 17.79 -8.62 -19.17
C ILE A 181 18.12 -10.08 -18.90
N TRP A 182 19.24 -10.53 -19.44
CA TRP A 182 19.80 -11.85 -19.26
C TRP A 182 21.04 -11.76 -18.38
N LYS A 183 21.35 -12.85 -17.68
CA LYS A 183 22.55 -13.02 -16.89
C LYS A 183 23.35 -14.20 -17.43
N ARG A 184 24.64 -13.99 -17.60
CA ARG A 184 25.67 -15.00 -17.84
C ARG A 184 26.33 -15.35 -16.53
N ASN A 185 26.23 -16.61 -16.13
CA ASN A 185 26.85 -17.14 -14.94
C ASN A 185 28.34 -17.44 -15.19
N PRO A 186 29.15 -17.60 -14.13
CA PRO A 186 30.58 -17.91 -14.26
C PRO A 186 30.89 -19.21 -15.00
N ASP A 187 29.97 -20.17 -15.01
CA ASP A 187 30.04 -21.44 -15.74
C ASP A 187 29.69 -21.30 -17.24
N GLY A 188 29.33 -20.10 -17.69
CA GLY A 188 28.96 -19.80 -19.07
C GLY A 188 27.47 -19.95 -19.37
N SER A 189 26.68 -20.55 -18.47
CA SER A 189 25.23 -20.68 -18.62
C SER A 189 24.56 -19.30 -18.64
N ILE A 190 23.44 -19.19 -19.36
CA ILE A 190 22.65 -17.96 -19.42
C ILE A 190 21.24 -18.18 -18.90
N GLN A 191 20.73 -17.21 -18.16
CA GLN A 191 19.39 -17.25 -17.58
C GLN A 191 18.72 -15.89 -17.76
N LYS A 192 17.42 -15.90 -18.04
CA LYS A 192 16.64 -14.68 -18.14
C LYS A 192 16.28 -14.19 -16.74
N ILE A 193 16.55 -12.92 -16.48
CA ILE A 193 16.32 -12.27 -15.18
C ILE A 193 15.12 -11.35 -15.25
N LEU A 194 14.97 -10.63 -16.36
CA LEU A 194 13.87 -9.70 -16.55
C LEU A 194 13.30 -9.89 -17.95
N HIS A 195 11.99 -9.96 -18.07
CA HIS A 195 11.27 -10.06 -19.32
C HIS A 195 10.69 -8.69 -19.69
N PHE A 196 10.91 -8.26 -20.93
CA PHE A 196 10.29 -7.04 -21.47
C PHE A 196 9.04 -7.39 -22.24
N THR A 197 7.98 -6.63 -21.97
CA THR A 197 6.70 -6.74 -22.67
C THR A 197 6.39 -5.41 -23.34
N THR A 198 5.81 -5.50 -24.54
CA THR A 198 5.30 -4.33 -25.28
C THR A 198 3.85 -4.02 -24.91
N VAL A 199 3.18 -4.91 -24.18
CA VAL A 199 1.80 -4.77 -23.74
C VAL A 199 1.80 -4.41 -22.26
N ALA A 200 1.03 -3.40 -21.90
CA ALA A 200 0.85 -3.04 -20.49
C ALA A 200 -0.05 -4.08 -19.80
N PRO A 201 0.27 -4.51 -18.56
CA PRO A 201 -0.58 -5.43 -17.81
C PRO A 201 -1.96 -4.82 -17.56
N VAL A 202 -2.98 -5.65 -17.74
CA VAL A 202 -4.38 -5.34 -17.41
C VAL A 202 -4.76 -6.17 -16.19
N TYR A 203 -5.28 -5.53 -15.16
CA TYR A 203 -5.78 -6.21 -13.99
C TYR A 203 -7.29 -6.29 -14.02
N GLU A 204 -7.79 -7.42 -13.54
CA GLU A 204 -9.19 -7.58 -13.18
C GLU A 204 -9.43 -6.86 -11.84
N GLU A 205 -10.65 -6.38 -11.64
CA GLU A 205 -11.14 -5.94 -10.34
C GLU A 205 -11.05 -7.13 -9.38
N ARG A 206 -10.10 -7.06 -8.45
CA ARG A 206 -9.74 -8.21 -7.60
C ARG A 206 -10.08 -8.01 -6.14
N LEU A 207 -10.44 -6.79 -5.74
CA LEU A 207 -10.15 -6.39 -4.39
C LEU A 207 -11.33 -6.43 -3.45
N GLY A 208 -12.53 -5.98 -3.82
CA GLY A 208 -13.65 -5.94 -2.89
C GLY A 208 -13.21 -5.47 -1.50
N PHE A 209 -12.32 -4.46 -1.42
CA PHE A 209 -11.66 -4.15 -0.14
C PHE A 209 -12.66 -3.66 0.89
N PHE A 210 -13.74 -3.05 0.39
CA PHE A 210 -14.89 -2.65 1.17
C PHE A 210 -15.92 -3.77 1.33
N ASP A 211 -15.73 -4.94 0.72
CA ASP A 211 -16.57 -6.11 0.98
C ASP A 211 -16.37 -6.55 2.43
N GLY A 212 -17.47 -6.65 3.17
CA GLY A 212 -17.41 -6.89 4.61
C GLY A 212 -17.22 -5.61 5.44
N ALA A 213 -16.82 -4.48 4.85
CA ALA A 213 -16.58 -3.25 5.62
C ALA A 213 -17.88 -2.66 6.17
N ALA A 214 -18.98 -2.73 5.41
CA ALA A 214 -20.30 -2.29 5.85
C ALA A 214 -20.84 -3.20 6.97
N GLU A 215 -20.59 -4.50 6.88
CA GLU A 215 -20.94 -5.50 7.87
C GLU A 215 -20.15 -5.30 9.16
N VAL A 216 -18.83 -5.11 9.08
CA VAL A 216 -17.97 -4.80 10.23
C VAL A 216 -18.43 -3.50 10.89
N TYR A 217 -18.76 -2.47 10.11
CA TYR A 217 -19.32 -1.23 10.64
C TYR A 217 -20.63 -1.47 11.41
N ALA A 218 -21.58 -2.20 10.80
CA ALA A 218 -22.89 -2.47 11.39
C ALA A 218 -22.80 -3.31 12.67
N ASP A 219 -21.85 -4.25 12.74
CA ASP A 219 -21.60 -5.10 13.90
C ASP A 219 -20.86 -4.37 15.04
N ARG A 220 -19.82 -3.60 14.72
CA ARG A 220 -18.92 -3.00 15.72
C ARG A 220 -19.44 -1.69 16.28
N LEU A 221 -20.15 -0.87 15.51
CA LEU A 221 -20.60 0.44 15.96
C LEU A 221 -21.50 0.38 17.21
N PRO A 222 -22.53 -0.48 17.31
CA PRO A 222 -23.37 -0.57 18.51
C PRO A 222 -22.58 -0.94 19.76
N PHE A 223 -21.60 -1.85 19.62
CA PHE A 223 -20.72 -2.24 20.71
C PHE A 223 -19.87 -1.07 21.20
N HIS A 224 -19.22 -0.36 20.28
CA HIS A 224 -18.38 0.79 20.62
C HIS A 224 -19.20 1.94 21.22
N LEU A 225 -20.39 2.22 20.68
CA LEU A 225 -21.30 3.24 21.23
C LEU A 225 -21.70 2.91 22.66
N LYS A 226 -22.13 1.68 22.93
CA LYS A 226 -22.48 1.24 24.29
C LYS A 226 -21.29 1.44 25.25
N ARG A 227 -20.09 1.04 24.83
CA ARG A 227 -18.86 1.17 25.61
C ARG A 227 -18.48 2.63 25.88
N THR A 228 -18.49 3.50 24.88
CA THR A 228 -18.04 4.89 25.01
C THR A 228 -19.06 5.74 25.77
N LEU A 229 -20.35 5.50 25.58
CA LEU A 229 -21.41 6.14 26.36
C LEU A 229 -21.32 5.76 27.83
N ALA A 230 -21.19 4.47 28.15
CA ALA A 230 -21.00 4.01 29.53
C ALA A 230 -19.78 4.67 30.18
N LYS A 231 -18.66 4.75 29.45
CA LYS A 231 -17.44 5.42 29.91
C LYS A 231 -17.66 6.91 30.21
N MET A 232 -18.41 7.62 29.36
CA MET A 232 -18.71 9.04 29.58
C MET A 232 -19.63 9.26 30.77
N VAL A 233 -20.66 8.42 30.94
CA VAL A 233 -21.55 8.46 32.10
C VAL A 233 -20.76 8.23 33.39
N SER A 234 -19.91 7.20 33.43
CA SER A 234 -19.07 6.93 34.60
C SER A 234 -18.14 8.10 34.93
N ARG A 235 -17.48 8.69 33.92
CA ARG A 235 -16.57 9.83 34.11
C ARG A 235 -17.27 11.01 34.79
N ARG A 236 -18.50 11.33 34.37
CA ARG A 236 -19.29 12.41 34.96
C ARG A 236 -19.81 12.09 36.35
N ALA A 237 -20.25 10.86 36.59
CA ALA A 237 -20.68 10.42 37.92
C ALA A 237 -19.56 10.52 38.96
N SER A 238 -18.29 10.34 38.54
CA SER A 238 -17.11 10.50 39.41
C SER A 238 -16.63 11.96 39.59
N GLY A 239 -17.31 12.97 39.05
CA GLY A 239 -17.01 14.38 39.30
C GLY A 239 -15.70 14.92 38.72
N ALA A 240 -15.16 14.27 37.66
CA ALA A 240 -13.90 14.64 36.99
C ALA A 240 -14.08 15.17 35.56
#